data_AF-A0A2R6KJ10-F1
#
_entry.id   AF-A0A2R6KJ10-F1
#
_cell.length_a   1.000
_cell.length_b   1.000
_cell.length_c   1.000
_cell.angle_alpha   90.00
_cell.angle_beta   90.00
_cell.angle_gamma   90.00
#
_symmetry.space_group_name_H-M   'P 1'
#
loop_
_entity.id
_entity.type
_entity.pdbx_description
1 polymer ?
#
loop_
_entity_poly.entity_id
_entity_poly.type
_entity_poly.pdbx_seq_one_letter_code
_entity_poly.pdbx_strand_id
1 'polypeptide(L)'
;MADRADAAVPRGGFDFATRPATDQSFENALAKARAGERLSVADGVELLTTGTDTDGIDRRRKETVLELADRRRAEVVGEAVTFVANLNNNVTTACNTGCLFCNFKDRSEQFLADNEAEHPGFTKTPAQSREIVERALERGIYEVTSVSGLHPAFALDDEHREILETSDRGDLNYKPPARYDTDPGNYCEQIRAMDVGGVHVHSMTPEEAYHARRGTDWSYEEVYGRLAEAGLDSVPGPAAEILVDEVRSVICPGKIDSAEWVRA
;
A
#
# COMPACT_ATOMS: atom_id res chain seq x y z
N MET A 1 -14.23 35.78 3.55
CA MET A 1 -13.17 35.11 2.77
C MET A 1 -12.70 33.95 3.64
N ALA A 2 -13.19 32.76 3.33
CA ALA A 2 -13.17 31.61 4.24
C ALA A 2 -11.75 31.17 4.60
N ASP A 3 -11.65 30.76 5.86
CA ASP A 3 -10.50 30.22 6.58
C ASP A 3 -9.81 29.11 5.78
N ARG A 4 -8.56 29.36 5.34
CA ARG A 4 -7.74 28.33 4.72
C ARG A 4 -7.20 27.48 5.86
N ALA A 5 -7.78 26.30 6.03
CA ALA A 5 -7.29 25.24 6.90
C ALA A 5 -5.74 25.22 6.89
N ASP A 6 -5.14 25.53 8.04
CA ASP A 6 -3.71 25.44 8.25
C ASP A 6 -3.30 24.00 7.95
N ALA A 7 -2.62 23.81 6.82
CA ALA A 7 -1.88 22.58 6.60
C ALA A 7 -0.92 22.42 7.79
N ALA A 8 -0.92 21.26 8.44
CA ALA A 8 -0.10 20.92 9.60
C ALA A 8 1.42 20.81 9.29
N VAL A 9 1.90 21.69 8.40
CA VAL A 9 3.28 21.78 7.93
C VAL A 9 3.82 23.12 8.45
N PRO A 10 4.56 23.13 9.57
CA PRO A 10 5.06 24.34 10.22
C PRO A 10 5.75 25.29 9.23
N ARG A 11 5.19 26.47 8.95
CA ARG A 11 5.75 27.39 7.93
C ARG A 11 7.00 28.18 8.39
N GLY A 12 7.58 27.81 9.53
CA GLY A 12 8.84 28.35 10.07
C GLY A 12 9.93 27.29 10.01
N GLY A 13 11.19 27.72 9.89
CA GLY A 13 12.37 26.88 9.59
C GLY A 13 12.30 25.44 10.09
N PHE A 14 12.33 24.50 9.15
CA PHE A 14 12.46 23.08 9.42
C PHE A 14 13.93 22.76 9.68
N ASP A 15 14.21 22.12 10.81
CA ASP A 15 15.49 21.44 11.04
C ASP A 15 15.20 19.97 11.32
N PHE A 16 16.17 19.12 11.02
CA PHE A 16 16.03 17.68 11.23
C PHE A 16 16.54 17.32 12.63
N ALA A 17 15.69 16.67 13.43
CA ALA A 17 16.09 16.13 14.74
C ALA A 17 17.26 15.14 14.62
N THR A 18 17.36 14.47 13.47
CA THR A 18 18.46 13.56 13.12
C THR A 18 19.10 14.05 11.83
N ARG A 19 20.41 14.29 11.86
CA ARG A 19 21.22 14.49 10.65
C ARG A 19 21.93 13.18 10.30
N PRO A 20 21.90 12.75 9.04
CA PRO A 20 22.61 11.56 8.61
C PRO A 20 24.11 11.73 8.88
N ALA A 21 24.72 10.73 9.49
CA ALA A 21 26.16 10.65 9.68
C ALA A 21 26.66 9.42 8.93
N THR A 22 27.65 9.61 8.06
CA THR A 22 28.28 8.54 7.30
C THR A 22 29.79 8.77 7.33
N ASP A 23 30.54 7.70 7.52
CA ASP A 23 32.00 7.68 7.35
C ASP A 23 32.41 7.44 5.89
N GLN A 24 31.41 7.30 5.01
CA GLN A 24 31.63 7.12 3.59
C GLN A 24 31.85 8.44 2.86
N SER A 25 32.79 8.47 1.91
CA SER A 25 32.95 9.59 1.00
C SER A 25 32.10 9.43 -0.25
N PHE A 26 31.55 10.55 -0.74
CA PHE A 26 30.82 10.60 -2.00
C PHE A 26 31.55 9.90 -3.15
N GLU A 27 32.85 10.16 -3.30
CA GLU A 27 33.65 9.62 -4.40
C GLU A 27 33.80 8.11 -4.33
N ASN A 28 33.97 7.54 -3.13
CA ASN A 28 34.05 6.10 -2.95
C ASN A 28 32.71 5.43 -3.24
N ALA A 29 31.60 5.98 -2.72
CA ALA A 29 30.27 5.47 -2.98
C ALA A 29 29.93 5.53 -4.49
N LEU A 30 30.29 6.63 -5.15
CA LEU A 30 30.08 6.81 -6.58
C LEU A 30 30.94 5.85 -7.42
N ALA A 31 32.19 5.59 -7.01
CA ALA A 31 33.06 4.63 -7.67
C ALA A 31 32.48 3.21 -7.62
N LYS A 32 32.00 2.77 -6.45
CA LYS A 32 31.31 1.48 -6.29
C LYS A 32 30.06 1.39 -7.17
N ALA A 33 29.23 2.43 -7.16
CA ALA A 33 28.02 2.50 -7.98
C ALA A 33 28.36 2.36 -9.47
N ARG A 34 29.43 3.02 -9.93
CA ARG A 34 29.91 2.95 -11.31
C ARG A 34 30.50 1.60 -11.68
N ALA A 35 31.13 0.91 -10.73
CA ALA A 35 31.62 -0.44 -10.92
C ALA A 35 30.50 -1.51 -10.90
N GLY A 36 29.25 -1.12 -10.60
CA GLY A 36 28.13 -2.05 -10.46
C GLY A 36 28.20 -2.89 -9.19
N GLU A 37 28.97 -2.46 -8.20
CA GLU A 37 29.08 -3.12 -6.90
C GLU A 37 27.82 -2.87 -6.06
N ARG A 38 27.45 -3.84 -5.22
CA ARG A 38 26.33 -3.67 -4.29
C ARG A 38 26.69 -2.60 -3.25
N LEU A 39 25.90 -1.53 -3.24
CA LEU A 39 26.03 -0.44 -2.29
C LEU A 39 25.60 -0.88 -0.88
N SER A 40 26.36 -0.43 0.12
CA SER A 40 25.97 -0.53 1.53
C SER A 40 24.99 0.59 1.91
N VAL A 41 24.41 0.50 3.11
CA VAL A 41 23.57 1.57 3.67
C VAL A 41 24.33 2.89 3.78
N ALA A 42 25.59 2.86 4.21
CA ALA A 42 26.42 4.07 4.33
C ALA A 42 26.70 4.72 2.96
N ASP A 43 26.91 3.92 1.91
CA ASP A 43 27.04 4.41 0.54
C ASP A 43 25.72 5.07 0.07
N GLY A 44 24.58 4.44 0.35
CA GLY A 44 23.26 4.98 -0.01
C GLY A 44 22.93 6.28 0.71
N VAL A 45 23.21 6.38 2.01
CA VAL A 45 23.06 7.61 2.79
C VAL A 45 23.86 8.74 2.13
N GLU A 46 25.16 8.53 1.90
CA GLU A 46 26.03 9.56 1.31
C GLU A 46 25.57 10.02 -0.08
N LEU A 47 25.12 9.10 -0.94
CA LEU A 47 24.64 9.44 -2.29
C LEU A 47 23.28 10.16 -2.28
N LEU A 48 22.41 9.85 -1.32
CA LEU A 48 21.11 10.54 -1.16
C LEU A 48 21.28 11.92 -0.54
N THR A 49 22.23 12.07 0.38
CA THR A 49 22.47 13.31 1.12
C THR A 49 23.52 14.15 0.40
N THR A 50 23.26 14.50 -0.87
CA THR A 50 24.17 15.18 -1.80
C THR A 50 24.65 16.55 -1.26
N GLY A 51 25.59 16.53 -0.31
CA GLY A 51 26.14 17.70 0.38
C GLY A 51 25.53 17.94 1.77
N THR A 52 25.77 17.07 2.75
CA THR A 52 25.46 17.36 4.17
C THR A 52 26.27 18.53 4.75
N ASP A 53 27.38 18.87 4.11
CA ASP A 53 28.31 19.91 4.55
C ASP A 53 27.90 21.32 4.11
N THR A 54 26.86 21.44 3.28
CA THR A 54 26.38 22.73 2.74
C THR A 54 24.87 22.83 2.84
N ASP A 55 24.36 24.03 3.09
CA ASP A 55 22.91 24.26 3.09
C ASP A 55 22.31 24.04 1.70
N GLY A 56 21.25 23.23 1.63
CA GLY A 56 20.54 22.92 0.40
C GLY A 56 21.11 21.72 -0.35
N ILE A 57 20.76 21.61 -1.64
CA ILE A 57 21.15 20.47 -2.48
C ILE A 57 22.37 20.86 -3.31
N ASP A 58 23.48 20.12 -3.19
CA ASP A 58 24.58 20.20 -4.15
C ASP A 58 24.11 19.66 -5.51
N ARG A 59 23.84 20.60 -6.41
CA ARG A 59 23.35 20.27 -7.76
C ARG A 59 24.33 19.41 -8.54
N ARG A 60 25.64 19.62 -8.41
CA ARG A 60 26.64 18.86 -9.18
C ARG A 60 26.68 17.41 -8.73
N ARG A 61 26.71 17.18 -7.42
CA ARG A 61 26.63 15.82 -6.86
C ARG A 61 25.32 15.14 -7.26
N LYS A 62 24.19 15.83 -7.11
CA LYS A 62 22.86 15.33 -7.52
C LYS A 62 22.83 14.94 -9.00
N GLU A 63 23.24 15.81 -9.92
CA GLU A 63 23.25 15.47 -11.36
C GLU A 63 24.17 14.27 -11.63
N THR A 64 25.32 14.17 -10.95
CA THR A 64 26.24 13.03 -11.13
C THR A 64 25.61 11.70 -10.69
N VAL A 65 24.86 11.69 -9.58
CA VAL A 65 24.11 10.51 -9.13
C VAL A 65 23.00 10.15 -10.11
N LEU A 66 22.24 11.14 -10.59
CA LEU A 66 21.16 10.94 -11.56
C LEU A 66 21.65 10.39 -12.90
N GLU A 67 22.74 10.95 -13.45
CA GLU A 67 23.36 10.46 -14.68
C GLU A 67 23.85 9.02 -14.53
N LEU A 68 24.43 8.67 -13.38
CA LEU A 68 24.90 7.32 -13.13
C LEU A 68 23.74 6.33 -13.00
N ALA A 69 22.67 6.72 -12.30
CA ALA A 69 21.45 5.92 -12.18
C ALA A 69 20.80 5.69 -13.56
N ASP A 70 20.75 6.71 -14.41
CA ASP A 70 20.21 6.61 -15.77
C ASP A 70 21.04 5.69 -16.66
N ARG A 71 22.38 5.82 -16.63
CA ARG A 71 23.28 4.89 -17.33
C ARG A 71 23.11 3.46 -16.84
N ARG A 72 23.03 3.25 -15.52
CA ARG A 72 22.82 1.92 -14.95
C ARG A 72 21.47 1.34 -15.38
N ARG A 73 20.42 2.16 -15.40
CA ARG A 73 19.10 1.77 -15.92
C ARG A 73 19.22 1.34 -17.38
N ALA A 74 19.85 2.15 -18.23
CA ALA A 74 20.06 1.83 -19.65
C ALA A 74 20.89 0.54 -19.86
N GLU A 75 21.92 0.30 -19.06
CA GLU A 75 22.73 -0.93 -19.13
C GLU A 75 21.95 -2.18 -18.72
N VAL A 76 21.04 -2.07 -17.74
CA VAL A 76 20.32 -3.23 -17.17
C VAL A 76 19.04 -3.53 -17.95
N VAL A 77 18.26 -2.51 -18.31
CA VAL A 77 16.93 -2.68 -18.93
C VAL A 77 16.79 -2.03 -20.32
N GLY A 78 17.83 -1.33 -20.81
CA GLY A 78 17.80 -0.65 -22.10
C GLY A 78 16.95 0.63 -22.10
N GLU A 79 16.65 1.09 -23.33
CA GLU A 79 15.86 2.31 -23.58
C GLU A 79 14.36 2.06 -23.70
N ALA A 80 13.92 0.80 -23.65
CA ALA A 80 12.51 0.45 -23.76
C ALA A 80 11.76 0.94 -22.52
N VAL A 81 10.75 1.79 -22.72
CA VAL A 81 9.83 2.22 -21.66
C VAL A 81 8.56 1.39 -21.75
N THR A 82 8.25 0.64 -20.70
CA THR A 82 7.02 -0.16 -20.58
C THR A 82 5.95 0.63 -19.83
N PHE A 83 4.69 0.39 -20.15
CA PHE A 83 3.54 0.91 -19.40
C PHE A 83 2.51 -0.21 -19.23
N VAL A 84 1.60 -0.01 -18.27
CA VAL A 84 0.48 -0.92 -18.05
C VAL A 84 -0.84 -0.20 -18.30
N ALA A 85 -1.69 -0.79 -19.13
CA ALA A 85 -3.07 -0.33 -19.30
C ALA A 85 -3.96 -1.05 -18.28
N ASN A 86 -4.12 -0.42 -17.11
CA ASN A 86 -4.89 -1.01 -16.00
C ASN A 86 -6.10 -0.17 -15.57
N LEU A 87 -6.95 -0.82 -14.78
CA LEU A 87 -7.99 -0.20 -13.98
C LEU A 87 -7.57 -0.25 -12.52
N ASN A 88 -7.66 0.86 -11.81
CA ASN A 88 -7.70 0.82 -10.35
C ASN A 88 -9.15 0.59 -9.88
N ASN A 89 -9.43 -0.57 -9.28
CA ASN A 89 -10.72 -0.92 -8.70
C ASN A 89 -10.64 -1.08 -7.17
N ASN A 90 -10.41 0.01 -6.43
CA ASN A 90 -10.59 0.00 -4.97
C ASN A 90 -12.01 -0.47 -4.62
N VAL A 91 -12.17 -1.42 -3.71
CA VAL A 91 -13.46 -1.98 -3.32
C VAL A 91 -14.16 -1.09 -2.29
N THR A 92 -13.41 -0.54 -1.34
CA THR A 92 -13.97 0.31 -0.28
C THR A 92 -12.96 1.34 0.22
N THR A 93 -13.47 2.48 0.68
CA THR A 93 -12.69 3.50 1.41
C THR A 93 -12.84 3.39 2.93
N ALA A 94 -13.68 2.47 3.43
CA ALA A 94 -13.88 2.23 4.86
C ALA A 94 -12.61 1.64 5.49
N CYS A 95 -12.03 2.32 6.47
CA CYS A 95 -10.78 1.89 7.08
C CYS A 95 -10.64 2.41 8.51
N ASN A 96 -10.11 1.59 9.43
CA ASN A 96 -9.88 1.96 10.83
C ASN A 96 -8.39 2.13 11.20
N THR A 97 -7.47 1.96 10.24
CA THR A 97 -6.02 1.96 10.49
C THR A 97 -5.46 3.34 10.89
N GLY A 98 -6.07 4.43 10.43
CA GLY A 98 -5.74 5.79 10.89
C GLY A 98 -4.42 6.38 10.36
N CYS A 99 -3.99 6.06 9.14
CA CYS A 99 -2.76 6.61 8.57
C CYS A 99 -2.89 8.12 8.26
N LEU A 100 -1.91 8.93 8.68
CA LEU A 100 -1.96 10.40 8.61
C LEU A 100 -1.93 10.97 7.18
N PHE A 101 -1.39 10.21 6.24
CA PHE A 101 -1.22 10.60 4.83
C PHE A 101 -2.25 9.96 3.90
N CYS A 102 -3.06 9.01 4.39
CA CYS A 102 -3.95 8.24 3.55
C CYS A 102 -5.24 9.02 3.22
N ASN A 103 -5.76 8.79 2.01
CA ASN A 103 -7.02 9.37 1.55
C ASN A 103 -8.26 8.54 1.95
N PHE A 104 -8.09 7.31 2.42
CA PHE A 104 -9.16 6.48 3.00
C PHE A 104 -9.42 6.92 4.45
N LYS A 105 -9.92 8.15 4.59
CA LYS A 105 -10.10 8.84 5.88
C LYS A 105 -11.44 8.55 6.56
N ASP A 106 -12.32 7.84 5.86
CA ASP A 106 -13.64 7.53 6.37
C ASP A 106 -13.53 6.34 7.31
N ARG A 107 -13.73 6.61 8.60
CA ARG A 107 -13.78 5.55 9.61
C ARG A 107 -14.91 4.60 9.26
N SER A 108 -14.71 3.30 9.46
CA SER A 108 -15.74 2.31 9.10
C SER A 108 -17.09 2.53 9.80
N GLU A 109 -17.11 3.20 10.97
CA GLU A 109 -18.34 3.61 11.66
C GLU A 109 -19.25 4.51 10.82
N GLN A 110 -18.71 5.23 9.84
CA GLN A 110 -19.49 6.07 8.94
C GLN A 110 -20.37 5.25 8.00
N PHE A 111 -19.99 4.01 7.70
CA PHE A 111 -20.67 3.12 6.75
C PHE A 111 -21.72 2.21 7.41
N LEU A 112 -21.98 2.39 8.71
CA LEU A 112 -22.97 1.59 9.44
C LEU A 112 -24.38 1.97 8.99
N ALA A 113 -25.25 0.97 8.84
CA ALA A 113 -26.60 1.17 8.32
C ALA A 113 -27.51 2.02 9.24
N ASP A 114 -27.15 2.16 10.51
CA ASP A 114 -27.83 3.03 11.48
C ASP A 114 -27.18 4.43 11.60
N ASN A 115 -26.16 4.72 10.80
CA ASN A 115 -25.51 6.02 10.75
C ASN A 115 -26.10 6.88 9.63
N GLU A 116 -26.86 7.90 10.01
CA GLU A 116 -27.52 8.81 9.05
C GLU A 116 -26.60 9.92 8.51
N ALA A 117 -25.33 9.98 8.94
CA ALA A 117 -24.41 11.01 8.49
C ALA A 117 -23.91 10.76 7.07
N GLU A 118 -24.02 11.77 6.19
CA GLU A 118 -23.44 11.69 4.85
C GLU A 118 -21.90 11.59 4.91
N HIS A 119 -21.35 10.66 4.13
CA HIS A 119 -19.91 10.53 3.91
C HIS A 119 -19.60 10.37 2.41
N PRO A 120 -18.43 10.83 1.92
CA PRO A 120 -18.06 10.72 0.51
C PRO A 120 -17.52 9.32 0.14
N GLY A 121 -17.28 8.47 1.14
CA GLY A 121 -16.76 7.12 0.96
C GLY A 121 -17.71 6.17 0.25
N PHE A 122 -17.18 5.03 -0.16
CA PHE A 122 -17.97 3.96 -0.81
C PHE A 122 -17.51 2.58 -0.36
N THR A 123 -18.40 1.60 -0.52
CA THR A 123 -18.12 0.16 -0.48
C THR A 123 -18.83 -0.48 -1.68
N LYS A 124 -18.14 -1.38 -2.39
CA LYS A 124 -18.68 -2.07 -3.56
C LYS A 124 -19.00 -3.51 -3.24
N THR A 125 -20.11 -4.01 -3.78
CA THR A 125 -20.40 -5.44 -3.82
C THR A 125 -19.52 -6.15 -4.86
N PRO A 126 -19.34 -7.48 -4.80
CA PRO A 126 -18.65 -8.23 -5.85
C PRO A 126 -19.29 -8.02 -7.24
N ALA A 127 -20.62 -7.92 -7.32
CA ALA A 127 -21.31 -7.67 -8.58
C ALA A 127 -20.94 -6.30 -9.20
N GLN A 128 -20.81 -5.26 -8.37
CA GLN A 128 -20.35 -3.94 -8.83
C GLN A 128 -18.89 -3.97 -9.28
N SER A 129 -17.99 -4.65 -8.55
CA SER A 129 -16.60 -4.85 -8.99
C SER A 129 -16.52 -5.52 -10.36
N ARG A 130 -17.28 -6.60 -10.56
CA ARG A 130 -17.34 -7.32 -11.84
C ARG A 130 -17.78 -6.40 -12.97
N GLU A 131 -18.89 -5.68 -12.80
CA GLU A 131 -19.42 -4.78 -13.83
C GLU A 131 -18.41 -3.69 -14.22
N ILE A 132 -17.68 -3.14 -13.24
CA ILE A 132 -16.64 -2.13 -13.49
C ILE A 132 -15.49 -2.72 -14.33
N VAL A 133 -15.04 -3.94 -14.01
CA VAL A 133 -13.96 -4.61 -14.75
C VAL A 133 -14.42 -4.97 -16.16
N GLU A 134 -15.62 -5.53 -16.33
CA GLU A 134 -16.19 -5.86 -17.64
C GLU A 134 -16.25 -4.63 -18.56
N ARG A 135 -16.74 -3.49 -18.04
CA ARG A 135 -16.76 -2.22 -18.78
C ARG A 135 -15.36 -1.69 -19.09
N ALA A 136 -14.39 -1.91 -18.19
CA ALA A 136 -13.01 -1.47 -18.45
C ALA A 136 -12.35 -2.33 -19.53
N LEU A 137 -12.64 -3.64 -19.58
CA LEU A 137 -12.15 -4.54 -20.62
C LEU A 137 -12.58 -4.10 -22.02
N GLU A 138 -13.80 -3.56 -22.18
CA GLU A 138 -14.25 -2.96 -23.44
C GLU A 138 -13.36 -1.79 -23.92
N ARG A 139 -12.62 -1.15 -23.00
CA ARG A 139 -11.66 -0.07 -23.27
C ARG A 139 -10.24 -0.57 -23.51
N GLY A 140 -10.01 -1.89 -23.43
CA GLY A 140 -8.73 -2.52 -23.75
C GLY A 140 -7.71 -2.57 -22.60
N ILE A 141 -8.15 -2.48 -21.34
CA ILE A 141 -7.27 -2.83 -20.22
C ILE A 141 -6.91 -4.31 -20.25
N TYR A 142 -5.80 -4.68 -19.63
CA TYR A 142 -5.41 -6.08 -19.46
C TYR A 142 -4.97 -6.41 -18.02
N GLU A 143 -5.02 -5.43 -17.12
CA GLU A 143 -4.76 -5.61 -15.69
C GLU A 143 -5.80 -4.84 -14.87
N VAL A 144 -6.25 -5.44 -13.77
CA VAL A 144 -6.98 -4.75 -12.71
C VAL A 144 -6.10 -4.70 -11.48
N THR A 145 -5.84 -3.48 -10.99
CA THR A 145 -5.18 -3.25 -9.72
C THR A 145 -6.22 -2.91 -8.65
N SER A 146 -6.17 -3.53 -7.48
CA SER A 146 -7.07 -3.19 -6.37
C SER A 146 -6.35 -3.18 -5.03
N VAL A 147 -6.45 -2.07 -4.30
CA VAL A 147 -5.97 -1.90 -2.93
C VAL A 147 -7.02 -1.12 -2.15
N SER A 148 -7.61 -1.71 -1.12
CA SER A 148 -8.78 -1.15 -0.45
C SER A 148 -8.50 -0.72 0.99
N GLY A 149 -9.47 -0.02 1.59
CA GLY A 149 -9.53 0.12 3.03
C GLY A 149 -9.74 -1.24 3.73
N LEU A 150 -9.28 -1.34 4.98
CA LEU A 150 -9.47 -2.54 5.80
C LEU A 150 -10.86 -2.51 6.43
N HIS A 151 -11.87 -2.83 5.63
CA HIS A 151 -13.25 -2.83 6.09
C HIS A 151 -13.49 -3.97 7.08
N PRO A 152 -14.04 -3.71 8.29
CA PRO A 152 -14.21 -4.73 9.34
C PRO A 152 -15.02 -5.98 8.97
N ALA A 153 -15.82 -5.92 7.90
CA ALA A 153 -16.69 -6.99 7.45
C ALA A 153 -15.98 -7.98 6.49
N PHE A 154 -14.81 -7.59 5.96
CA PHE A 154 -14.04 -8.48 5.10
C PHE A 154 -13.46 -9.64 5.90
N ALA A 155 -13.91 -10.84 5.56
CA ALA A 155 -13.20 -12.08 5.79
C ALA A 155 -12.38 -12.44 4.53
N LEU A 156 -11.50 -13.43 4.63
CA LEU A 156 -10.81 -14.00 3.47
C LEU A 156 -11.80 -14.71 2.56
N ASP A 157 -12.52 -15.66 3.16
CA ASP A 157 -13.54 -16.52 2.56
C ASP A 157 -14.60 -16.86 3.62
N ASP A 158 -15.50 -17.79 3.29
CA ASP A 158 -16.61 -18.18 4.17
C ASP A 158 -16.14 -18.92 5.43
N GLU A 159 -15.05 -19.71 5.34
CA GLU A 159 -14.46 -20.39 6.50
C GLU A 159 -13.89 -19.36 7.48
N HIS A 160 -13.13 -18.38 6.97
CA HIS A 160 -12.64 -17.30 7.81
C HIS A 160 -13.79 -16.50 8.43
N ARG A 161 -14.89 -16.26 7.69
CA ARG A 161 -16.06 -15.57 8.23
C ARG A 161 -16.66 -16.31 9.43
N GLU A 162 -16.84 -17.62 9.32
CA GLU A 162 -17.36 -18.44 10.42
C GLU A 162 -16.47 -18.36 11.67
N ILE A 163 -15.15 -18.40 11.49
CA ILE A 163 -14.18 -18.22 12.59
C ILE A 163 -14.34 -16.84 13.24
N LEU A 164 -14.45 -15.78 12.44
CA LEU A 164 -14.61 -14.41 12.96
C LEU A 164 -15.94 -14.23 13.72
N GLU A 165 -17.02 -14.84 13.24
CA GLU A 165 -18.36 -14.74 13.84
C GLU A 165 -18.50 -15.51 15.15
N THR A 166 -17.74 -16.60 15.30
CA THR A 166 -17.75 -17.45 16.50
C THR A 166 -16.68 -17.06 17.53
N SER A 167 -15.80 -16.13 17.20
CA SER A 167 -14.72 -15.69 18.06
C SER A 167 -15.20 -14.71 19.14
N ASP A 168 -14.83 -14.99 20.40
CA ASP A 168 -15.05 -14.07 21.53
C ASP A 168 -13.96 -12.99 21.66
N ARG A 169 -12.98 -12.97 20.73
CA ARG A 169 -11.87 -12.01 20.76
C ARG A 169 -12.30 -10.62 20.32
N GLY A 170 -12.21 -9.65 21.23
CA GLY A 170 -12.54 -8.24 20.96
C GLY A 170 -11.50 -7.46 20.14
N ASP A 171 -10.31 -8.02 19.91
CA ASP A 171 -9.20 -7.35 19.22
C ASP A 171 -9.18 -7.57 17.70
N LEU A 172 -10.09 -8.40 17.16
CA LEU A 172 -10.13 -8.73 15.73
C LEU A 172 -10.73 -7.63 14.85
N ASN A 173 -11.32 -6.59 15.45
CA ASN A 173 -12.01 -5.51 14.72
C ASN A 173 -12.97 -6.06 13.64
N TYR A 174 -13.67 -7.16 13.91
CA TYR A 174 -14.68 -7.73 13.02
C TYR A 174 -16.07 -7.20 13.37
N LYS A 175 -16.83 -6.84 12.35
CA LYS A 175 -18.27 -6.53 12.45
C LYS A 175 -18.96 -7.20 11.27
N PRO A 176 -20.06 -7.95 11.46
CA PRO A 176 -20.68 -8.69 10.37
C PRO A 176 -21.23 -7.75 9.28
N PRO A 177 -21.27 -8.17 8.01
CA PRO A 177 -21.68 -7.31 6.89
C PRO A 177 -23.06 -6.67 7.07
N ALA A 178 -23.99 -7.38 7.73
CA ALA A 178 -25.35 -6.88 8.01
C ALA A 178 -25.40 -5.61 8.89
N ARG A 179 -24.27 -5.18 9.47
CA ARG A 179 -24.17 -3.90 10.20
C ARG A 179 -23.97 -2.69 9.28
N TYR A 180 -23.65 -2.91 8.02
CA TYR A 180 -23.24 -1.89 7.06
C TYR A 180 -24.27 -1.72 5.95
N ASP A 181 -24.29 -0.54 5.33
CA ASP A 181 -25.18 -0.25 4.20
C ASP A 181 -24.95 -1.13 2.99
N THR A 182 -23.70 -1.57 2.79
CA THR A 182 -23.30 -2.41 1.67
C THR A 182 -22.47 -3.58 2.18
N ASP A 183 -22.91 -4.80 1.86
CA ASP A 183 -22.13 -6.01 2.08
C ASP A 183 -20.99 -6.07 1.04
N PRO A 184 -19.72 -6.00 1.47
CA PRO A 184 -18.60 -6.05 0.54
C PRO A 184 -18.28 -7.49 0.07
N GLY A 185 -18.97 -8.51 0.59
CA GLY A 185 -18.58 -9.91 0.43
C GLY A 185 -17.31 -10.24 1.24
N ASN A 186 -16.54 -11.22 0.76
CA ASN A 186 -15.19 -11.54 1.26
C ASN A 186 -14.11 -11.25 0.19
N TYR A 187 -12.83 -11.30 0.58
CA TYR A 187 -11.73 -11.01 -0.34
C TYR A 187 -11.74 -11.96 -1.56
N CYS A 188 -11.91 -13.26 -1.35
CA CYS A 188 -11.95 -14.24 -2.45
C CYS A 188 -13.12 -14.00 -3.42
N GLU A 189 -14.28 -13.55 -2.95
CA GLU A 189 -15.40 -13.16 -3.81
C GLU A 189 -15.09 -11.93 -4.65
N GLN A 190 -14.42 -10.93 -4.08
CA GLN A 190 -13.99 -9.74 -4.82
C GLN A 190 -12.94 -10.09 -5.87
N ILE A 191 -11.98 -10.95 -5.55
CA ILE A 191 -10.99 -11.45 -6.52
C ILE A 191 -11.70 -12.19 -7.67
N ARG A 192 -12.57 -13.17 -7.38
CA ARG A 192 -13.35 -13.89 -8.41
C ARG A 192 -14.25 -12.97 -9.23
N ALA A 193 -14.73 -11.89 -8.64
CA ALA A 193 -15.52 -10.90 -9.35
C ALA A 193 -14.68 -10.10 -10.34
N MET A 194 -13.43 -9.82 -10.01
CA MET A 194 -12.49 -9.10 -10.86
C MET A 194 -11.81 -9.99 -11.90
N ASP A 195 -11.63 -11.29 -11.63
CA ASP A 195 -11.08 -12.28 -12.56
C ASP A 195 -12.10 -12.62 -13.68
N VAL A 196 -12.15 -11.76 -14.69
CA VAL A 196 -13.03 -11.89 -15.86
C VAL A 196 -12.29 -11.53 -17.13
N GLY A 197 -12.68 -12.17 -18.23
CA GLY A 197 -12.15 -11.83 -19.57
C GLY A 197 -10.63 -12.05 -19.73
N GLY A 198 -9.99 -12.83 -18.84
CA GLY A 198 -8.55 -13.08 -18.86
C GLY A 198 -7.71 -11.87 -18.44
N VAL A 199 -8.28 -10.93 -17.67
CA VAL A 199 -7.54 -9.81 -17.07
C VAL A 199 -6.54 -10.35 -16.03
N HIS A 200 -5.39 -9.70 -15.91
CA HIS A 200 -4.46 -9.96 -14.80
C HIS A 200 -4.97 -9.27 -13.53
N VAL A 201 -5.19 -10.01 -12.44
CA VAL A 201 -5.63 -9.47 -11.15
C VAL A 201 -4.43 -9.19 -10.24
N HIS A 202 -4.10 -7.90 -10.09
CA HIS A 202 -3.02 -7.39 -9.24
C HIS A 202 -3.58 -6.77 -7.95
N SER A 203 -3.67 -7.53 -6.85
CA SER A 203 -4.36 -7.09 -5.63
C SER A 203 -3.78 -7.69 -4.34
N MET A 204 -4.38 -7.37 -3.19
CA MET A 204 -4.05 -7.90 -1.86
C MET A 204 -2.66 -7.53 -1.35
N THR A 205 -2.54 -6.33 -0.78
CA THR A 205 -1.30 -5.92 -0.07
C THR A 205 -0.99 -6.83 1.13
N PRO A 206 0.27 -6.86 1.61
CA PRO A 206 0.64 -7.49 2.89
C PRO A 206 -0.27 -7.14 4.08
N GLU A 207 -0.75 -5.89 4.13
CA GLU A 207 -1.67 -5.41 5.16
C GLU A 207 -3.07 -6.05 5.01
N GLU A 208 -3.59 -6.16 3.79
CA GLU A 208 -4.86 -6.85 3.51
C GLU A 208 -4.74 -8.35 3.78
N ALA A 209 -3.60 -8.97 3.46
CA ALA A 209 -3.35 -10.37 3.78
C ALA A 209 -3.29 -10.62 5.29
N TYR A 210 -2.65 -9.72 6.06
CA TYR A 210 -2.68 -9.76 7.53
C TYR A 210 -4.10 -9.62 8.07
N HIS A 211 -4.86 -8.67 7.52
CA HIS A 211 -6.27 -8.49 7.87
C HIS A 211 -7.08 -9.76 7.53
N ALA A 212 -6.80 -10.41 6.40
CA ALA A 212 -7.46 -11.61 5.91
C ALA A 212 -7.09 -12.91 6.67
N ARG A 213 -6.19 -12.86 7.66
CA ARG A 213 -5.88 -14.00 8.55
C ARG A 213 -6.16 -13.77 10.02
N ARG A 214 -6.70 -12.60 10.39
CA ARG A 214 -6.92 -12.22 11.79
C ARG A 214 -7.81 -13.25 12.51
N GLY A 215 -7.42 -13.66 13.71
CA GLY A 215 -8.18 -14.68 14.46
C GLY A 215 -7.90 -16.13 14.03
N THR A 216 -6.97 -16.35 13.11
CA THR A 216 -6.50 -17.67 12.69
C THR A 216 -5.00 -17.82 12.93
N ASP A 217 -4.49 -19.05 12.85
CA ASP A 217 -3.06 -19.35 12.83
C ASP A 217 -2.52 -19.56 11.39
N TRP A 218 -3.33 -19.30 10.36
CA TRP A 218 -2.96 -19.52 8.96
C TRP A 218 -1.72 -18.72 8.58
N SER A 219 -0.84 -19.31 7.79
CA SER A 219 0.33 -18.66 7.20
C SER A 219 -0.04 -17.72 6.04
N TYR A 220 0.85 -16.81 5.66
CA TYR A 220 0.67 -16.00 4.45
C TYR A 220 0.61 -16.83 3.17
N GLU A 221 1.34 -17.95 3.13
CA GLU A 221 1.27 -18.90 2.01
C GLU A 221 -0.14 -19.50 1.86
N GLU A 222 -0.80 -19.88 2.96
CA GLU A 222 -2.18 -20.36 2.92
C GLU A 222 -3.16 -19.27 2.48
N VAL A 223 -3.00 -18.05 2.98
CA VAL A 223 -3.86 -16.90 2.61
C VAL A 223 -3.73 -16.58 1.13
N TYR A 224 -2.51 -16.39 0.63
CA TYR A 224 -2.26 -16.11 -0.78
C TYR A 224 -2.58 -17.31 -1.67
N GLY A 225 -2.44 -18.55 -1.18
CA GLY A 225 -2.88 -19.75 -1.87
C GLY A 225 -4.39 -19.73 -2.14
N ARG A 226 -5.21 -19.43 -1.12
CA ARG A 226 -6.67 -19.28 -1.26
C ARG A 226 -7.05 -18.13 -2.20
N LEU A 227 -6.33 -17.01 -2.15
CA LEU A 227 -6.54 -15.88 -3.06
C LEU A 227 -6.14 -16.23 -4.51
N ALA A 228 -5.05 -16.96 -4.71
CA ALA A 228 -4.62 -17.44 -6.02
C ALA A 228 -5.65 -18.42 -6.62
N GLU A 229 -6.19 -19.34 -5.81
CA GLU A 229 -7.30 -20.21 -6.21
C GLU A 229 -8.57 -19.43 -6.57
N ALA A 230 -8.75 -18.25 -5.98
CA ALA A 230 -9.84 -17.33 -6.30
C ALA A 230 -9.59 -16.48 -7.56
N GLY A 231 -8.38 -16.50 -8.13
CA GLY A 231 -8.02 -15.76 -9.36
C GLY A 231 -7.04 -14.60 -9.14
N LEU A 232 -6.31 -14.54 -8.02
CA LEU A 232 -5.25 -13.53 -7.82
C LEU A 232 -3.97 -13.93 -8.58
N ASP A 233 -3.45 -13.05 -9.43
CA ASP A 233 -2.24 -13.32 -10.21
C ASP A 233 -0.96 -12.73 -9.60
N SER A 234 -1.04 -11.54 -8.99
CA SER A 234 0.11 -10.93 -8.31
C SER A 234 -0.27 -9.91 -7.24
N VAL A 235 0.70 -9.57 -6.39
CA VAL A 235 0.51 -8.71 -5.21
C VAL A 235 1.20 -7.35 -5.38
N PRO A 236 0.53 -6.21 -5.09
CA PRO A 236 1.14 -4.89 -5.16
C PRO A 236 2.02 -4.60 -3.93
N GLY A 237 3.11 -3.86 -4.14
CA GLY A 237 4.05 -3.46 -3.09
C GLY A 237 3.68 -2.33 -2.09
N PRO A 238 2.51 -1.65 -2.13
CA PRO A 238 2.11 -0.70 -1.08
C PRO A 238 2.01 -1.32 0.34
N ALA A 239 1.69 -0.48 1.33
CA ALA A 239 1.72 -0.76 2.77
C ALA A 239 3.11 -0.86 3.43
N ALA A 240 4.18 -0.87 2.64
CA ALA A 240 5.55 -0.71 3.13
C ALA A 240 5.77 0.65 3.80
N GLU A 241 5.18 1.71 3.23
CA GLU A 241 5.34 3.10 3.66
C GLU A 241 6.82 3.46 3.92
N ILE A 242 7.21 3.57 5.18
CA ILE A 242 8.60 3.59 5.64
C ILE A 242 8.81 2.36 6.54
N LEU A 243 9.81 1.53 6.22
CA LEU A 243 10.14 0.32 6.98
C LEU A 243 11.02 0.62 8.21
N VAL A 244 10.65 1.66 8.96
CA VAL A 244 11.28 2.05 10.23
C VAL A 244 10.17 2.21 11.25
N ASP A 245 10.09 1.30 12.22
CA ASP A 245 8.92 1.20 13.11
C ASP A 245 8.69 2.47 13.96
N GLU A 246 9.75 3.20 14.32
CA GLU A 246 9.62 4.51 14.97
C GLU A 246 8.81 5.49 14.10
N VAL A 247 9.09 5.55 12.80
CA VAL A 247 8.36 6.40 11.85
C VAL A 247 6.93 5.87 11.68
N ARG A 248 6.76 4.55 11.53
CA ARG A 248 5.43 3.90 11.37
C ARG A 248 4.52 4.20 12.55
N SER A 249 5.06 4.18 13.77
CA SER A 249 4.31 4.49 15.00
C SER A 249 3.70 5.89 14.99
N VAL A 250 4.25 6.81 14.20
CA VAL A 250 3.73 8.16 14.01
C VAL A 250 2.76 8.22 12.83
N ILE A 251 3.17 7.72 11.66
CA ILE A 251 2.43 7.98 10.40
C ILE A 251 1.33 6.97 10.10
N CYS A 252 1.42 5.75 10.62
CA CYS A 252 0.48 4.65 10.38
C CYS A 252 0.43 3.65 11.56
N PRO A 253 0.12 4.10 12.78
CA PRO A 253 0.23 3.27 13.99
C PRO A 253 -0.65 2.01 14.01
N GLY A 254 -1.73 1.98 13.23
CA GLY A 254 -2.61 0.82 13.13
C GLY A 254 -2.20 -0.21 12.07
N LYS A 255 -1.14 0.03 11.29
CA LYS A 255 -0.62 -0.93 10.30
C LYS A 255 0.26 -1.98 10.95
N ILE A 256 0.49 -3.08 10.23
CA ILE A 256 1.49 -4.08 10.59
C ILE A 256 2.89 -3.46 10.75
N ASP A 257 3.75 -4.07 11.56
CA ASP A 257 5.14 -3.63 11.70
C ASP A 257 5.99 -4.01 10.48
N SER A 258 7.23 -3.52 10.44
CA SER A 258 8.16 -3.80 9.35
C SER A 258 8.50 -5.28 9.18
N ALA A 259 8.57 -6.05 10.28
CA ALA A 259 8.91 -7.46 10.26
C ALA A 259 7.78 -8.31 9.71
N GLU A 260 6.54 -7.98 10.06
CA GLU A 260 5.35 -8.64 9.54
C GLU A 260 5.15 -8.31 8.05
N TRP A 261 5.40 -7.07 7.61
CA TRP A 261 5.36 -6.71 6.19
C TRP A 261 6.39 -7.49 5.36
N VAL A 262 7.61 -7.71 5.89
CA VAL A 262 8.65 -8.51 5.21
C VAL A 262 8.33 -10.02 5.20
N ARG A 263 7.57 -10.50 6.19
CA ARG A 263 7.18 -11.91 6.28
C ARG A 263 6.08 -12.27 5.27
N ALA A 264 5.18 -11.34 5.01
CA ALA A 264 4.09 -11.46 4.05
C ALA A 264 4.62 -11.48 2.60
#